data_AF-A0A2T2WWZ0-F1
#
_entry.id   AF-A0A2T2WWZ0-F1
#
_cell.length_a   1.000
_cell.length_b   1.000
_cell.length_c   1.000
_cell.angle_alpha   90.00
_cell.angle_beta   90.00
_cell.angle_gamma   90.00
#
_symmetry.space_group_name_H-M   'P 1'
#
loop_
_entity.id
_entity.type
_entity.pdbx_description
1 polymer ?
#
loop_
_entity_poly.entity_id
_entity_poly.type
_entity_poly.pdbx_seq_one_letter_code
_entity_poly.pdbx_strand_id
1 'polypeptide(L)'
;MTYQDFIDQTAGHLDDLGYNPPQVAFKLSQDFNKDPETIAKVLYKQFHCTPTEIAGALLNEHGLHLSVVDVIKIFNRVPELQRIPRRSLVEMLCEYRITDRSYEEVAQALNVTTTLSYEDIAAIFRNPPLSLPLERLIQILRSPEGLGLSANDALEILAHLDPEYCE
;
A
#
# COMPACT_ATOMS: atom_id res chain seq x y z
N MET A 1 32.56 -15.40 4.02
CA MET A 1 31.18 -15.17 3.58
C MET A 1 30.39 -14.80 4.81
N THR A 2 29.96 -13.55 4.89
CA THR A 2 29.12 -13.08 5.99
C THR A 2 27.71 -13.64 5.84
N TYR A 3 26.93 -13.63 6.92
CA TYR A 3 25.51 -14.00 6.86
C TYR A 3 24.72 -13.08 5.93
N GLN A 4 25.19 -11.83 5.74
CA GLN A 4 24.60 -10.90 4.78
C GLN A 4 24.93 -11.29 3.34
N ASP A 5 26.18 -11.68 3.06
CA ASP A 5 26.60 -12.17 1.74
C ASP A 5 25.80 -13.42 1.32
N PHE A 6 25.48 -14.30 2.27
CA PHE A 6 24.68 -15.50 2.00
C PHE A 6 23.23 -15.16 1.64
N ILE A 7 22.63 -14.20 2.32
CA ILE A 7 21.25 -13.76 2.01
C ILE A 7 21.21 -13.02 0.68
N ASP A 8 22.22 -12.19 0.42
CA ASP A 8 22.36 -11.48 -0.84
C ASP A 8 22.55 -12.44 -2.02
N GLN A 9 23.21 -13.58 -1.82
CA GLN A 9 23.32 -14.65 -2.82
C GLN A 9 22.05 -15.51 -2.92
N THR A 10 21.38 -15.78 -1.80
CA THR A 10 20.16 -16.61 -1.76
C THR A 10 19.01 -15.95 -2.52
N ALA A 11 18.92 -14.61 -2.45
CA ALA A 11 17.99 -13.83 -3.25
C ALA A 11 18.15 -14.09 -4.76
N GLY A 12 19.36 -13.91 -5.31
CA GLY A 12 19.61 -14.19 -6.72
C GLY A 12 19.27 -15.62 -7.14
N HIS A 13 19.54 -16.61 -6.27
CA HIS A 13 19.23 -18.00 -6.56
C HIS A 13 17.73 -18.35 -6.53
N LEU A 14 16.91 -17.64 -5.75
CA LEU A 14 15.47 -17.91 -5.72
C LEU A 14 14.79 -17.46 -7.03
N ASP A 15 15.28 -16.40 -7.66
CA ASP A 15 14.83 -15.96 -8.99
C ASP A 15 15.19 -17.01 -10.06
N ASP A 16 16.44 -17.49 -10.05
CA ASP A 16 16.90 -18.58 -10.93
C ASP A 16 16.09 -19.88 -10.77
N LEU A 17 15.52 -20.11 -9.59
CA LEU A 17 14.69 -21.26 -9.27
C LEU A 17 13.19 -21.05 -9.60
N GLY A 18 12.82 -19.89 -10.14
CA GLY A 18 11.46 -19.57 -10.60
C GLY A 18 10.49 -19.17 -9.48
N TYR A 19 10.99 -18.74 -8.32
CA TYR A 19 10.14 -18.20 -7.27
C TYR A 19 9.61 -16.83 -7.65
N ASN A 20 8.31 -16.59 -7.44
CA ASN A 20 7.72 -15.28 -7.64
C ASN A 20 7.94 -14.35 -6.42
N PRO A 21 7.80 -13.02 -6.57
CA PRO A 21 8.09 -12.07 -5.49
C PRO A 21 7.33 -12.33 -4.17
N PRO A 22 6.03 -12.70 -4.16
CA PRO A 22 5.35 -13.13 -2.93
C PRO A 22 6.01 -14.32 -2.25
N GLN A 23 6.35 -15.38 -2.99
CA GLN A 23 6.98 -16.58 -2.41
C GLN A 23 8.36 -16.28 -1.84
N VAL A 24 9.14 -15.43 -2.51
CA VAL A 24 10.42 -14.93 -2.01
C VAL A 24 10.24 -14.18 -0.70
N ALA A 25 9.29 -13.25 -0.65
CA ALA A 25 9.02 -12.47 0.56
C ALA A 25 8.65 -13.38 1.74
N PHE A 26 7.73 -14.33 1.51
CA PHE A 26 7.34 -15.32 2.50
C PHE A 26 8.54 -16.13 3.00
N LYS A 27 9.40 -16.61 2.08
CA LYS A 27 10.59 -17.38 2.43
C LYS A 27 11.63 -16.58 3.21
N LEU A 28 11.89 -15.33 2.83
CA LEU A 28 12.78 -14.43 3.56
C LEU A 28 12.26 -14.14 4.98
N SER A 29 10.95 -14.06 5.16
CA SER A 29 10.35 -13.89 6.49
C SER A 29 10.41 -15.17 7.31
N GLN A 30 9.98 -16.31 6.78
CA GLN A 30 9.87 -17.57 7.53
C GLN A 30 11.21 -18.25 7.79
N ASP A 31 12.03 -18.40 6.75
CA ASP A 31 13.24 -19.23 6.82
C ASP A 31 14.45 -18.40 7.30
N PHE A 32 14.42 -17.08 7.09
CA PHE A 32 15.54 -16.17 7.41
C PHE A 32 15.20 -15.10 8.46
N ASN A 33 13.96 -15.10 8.98
CA ASN A 33 13.46 -14.18 10.00
C ASN A 33 13.72 -12.70 9.69
N LYS A 34 13.57 -12.33 8.41
CA LYS A 34 13.74 -10.94 7.98
C LYS A 34 12.51 -10.11 8.25
N ASP A 35 12.75 -8.88 8.69
CA ASP A 35 11.69 -7.90 8.85
C ASP A 35 11.20 -7.39 7.48
N PRO A 36 9.94 -6.91 7.39
CA PRO A 36 9.36 -6.45 6.13
C PRO A 36 10.13 -5.33 5.41
N GLU A 37 10.80 -4.42 6.13
CA GLU A 37 11.57 -3.34 5.50
C GLU A 37 12.82 -3.88 4.82
N THR A 38 13.50 -4.84 5.45
CA THR A 38 14.63 -5.56 4.85
C THR A 38 14.19 -6.38 3.65
N ILE A 39 13.05 -7.06 3.72
CA ILE A 39 12.50 -7.84 2.59
C ILE A 39 12.22 -6.93 1.39
N ALA A 40 11.55 -5.80 1.61
CA ALA A 40 11.26 -4.84 0.55
C ALA A 40 12.54 -4.30 -0.12
N LYS A 41 13.60 -4.06 0.65
CA LYS A 41 14.92 -3.67 0.12
C LYS A 41 15.56 -4.77 -0.73
N VAL A 42 15.47 -6.03 -0.29
CA VAL A 42 15.99 -7.20 -1.02
C VAL A 42 15.25 -7.36 -2.34
N LEU A 43 13.92 -7.34 -2.33
CA LEU A 43 13.10 -7.42 -3.54
C LEU A 43 13.45 -6.31 -4.54
N TYR A 44 13.65 -5.08 -4.07
CA TYR A 44 14.02 -3.97 -4.93
C TYR A 44 15.44 -4.08 -5.50
N LYS A 45 16.44 -4.39 -4.65
CA LYS A 45 17.86 -4.32 -5.04
C LYS A 45 18.36 -5.56 -5.76
N GLN A 46 17.85 -6.73 -5.39
CA GLN A 46 18.40 -8.02 -5.81
C GLN A 46 17.48 -8.75 -6.80
N PHE A 47 16.17 -8.63 -6.63
CA PHE A 47 15.19 -9.18 -7.58
C PHE A 47 14.73 -8.15 -8.61
N HIS A 48 15.21 -6.91 -8.52
CA HIS A 48 14.84 -5.80 -9.40
C HIS A 48 13.31 -5.62 -9.54
N CYS A 49 12.57 -6.01 -8.50
CA CYS A 49 11.11 -5.89 -8.51
C CYS A 49 10.71 -4.43 -8.64
N THR A 50 9.72 -4.19 -9.48
CA THR A 50 9.00 -2.93 -9.53
C THR A 50 8.31 -2.69 -8.19
N PRO A 51 8.05 -1.43 -7.83
CA PRO A 51 7.35 -1.16 -6.59
C PRO A 51 5.95 -1.79 -6.52
N THR A 52 5.29 -2.00 -7.67
CA THR A 52 4.03 -2.74 -7.76
C THR A 52 4.17 -4.20 -7.35
N GLU A 53 5.21 -4.87 -7.83
CA GLU A 53 5.51 -6.26 -7.46
C GLU A 53 5.87 -6.38 -5.98
N ILE A 54 6.58 -5.38 -5.44
CA ILE A 54 6.91 -5.33 -4.01
C ILE A 54 5.64 -5.13 -3.17
N ALA A 55 4.77 -4.19 -3.55
CA ALA A 55 3.49 -3.98 -2.88
C ALA A 55 2.65 -5.26 -2.89
N GLY A 56 2.57 -5.92 -4.04
CA GLY A 56 1.93 -7.24 -4.18
C GLY A 56 2.55 -8.29 -3.26
N ALA A 57 3.88 -8.41 -3.23
CA ALA A 57 4.57 -9.38 -2.37
C ALA A 57 4.34 -9.14 -0.88
N LEU A 58 4.19 -7.89 -0.46
CA LEU A 58 3.94 -7.55 0.94
C LEU A 58 2.46 -7.74 1.34
N LEU A 59 1.51 -7.43 0.44
CA LEU A 59 0.07 -7.51 0.69
C LEU A 59 -0.53 -8.91 0.53
N ASN A 60 0.00 -9.71 -0.40
CA ASN A 60 -0.58 -10.97 -0.84
C ASN A 60 -0.56 -12.03 0.28
N GLU A 61 -1.59 -12.89 0.30
CA GLU A 61 -1.74 -13.99 1.27
C GLU A 61 -0.61 -15.05 1.18
N HIS A 62 -0.02 -15.22 0.00
CA HIS A 62 1.15 -16.07 -0.24
C HIS A 62 2.47 -15.33 -0.04
N GLY A 63 2.40 -14.05 0.32
CA GLY A 63 3.53 -13.19 0.65
C GLY A 63 3.62 -12.95 2.15
N LEU A 64 3.71 -11.68 2.57
CA LEU A 64 3.74 -11.32 3.99
C LEU A 64 2.36 -11.05 4.61
N HIS A 65 1.32 -10.95 3.78
CA HIS A 65 -0.05 -10.65 4.22
C HIS A 65 -0.15 -9.42 5.15
N LEU A 66 0.62 -8.37 4.87
CA LEU A 66 0.60 -7.14 5.65
C LEU A 66 -0.67 -6.32 5.38
N SER A 67 -1.02 -5.44 6.33
CA SER A 67 -2.05 -4.42 6.12
C SER A 67 -1.57 -3.37 5.11
N VAL A 68 -2.50 -2.72 4.42
CA VAL A 68 -2.21 -1.59 3.51
C VAL A 68 -1.42 -0.50 4.23
N VAL A 69 -1.80 -0.22 5.48
CA VAL A 69 -1.15 0.77 6.33
C VAL A 69 0.33 0.43 6.56
N ASP A 70 0.65 -0.83 6.85
CA ASP A 70 2.03 -1.24 7.10
C ASP A 70 2.87 -1.23 5.83
N VAL A 71 2.29 -1.60 4.68
CA VAL A 71 2.97 -1.47 3.38
C VAL A 71 3.29 -0.01 3.06
N ILE A 72 2.37 0.93 3.29
CA ILE A 72 2.64 2.36 3.12
C ILE A 72 3.76 2.82 4.05
N LYS A 73 3.75 2.41 5.32
CA LYS A 73 4.83 2.75 6.26
C LYS A 73 6.18 2.23 5.76
N ILE A 74 6.23 1.02 5.20
CA ILE A 74 7.46 0.46 4.61
C ILE A 74 7.91 1.32 3.43
N PHE A 75 7.01 1.67 2.50
CA PHE A 75 7.33 2.55 1.36
C PHE A 75 7.72 3.97 1.79
N ASN A 76 7.26 4.42 2.97
CA ASN A 76 7.71 5.68 3.57
C ASN A 76 9.12 5.58 4.16
N ARG A 77 9.49 4.42 4.72
CA ARG A 77 10.78 4.22 5.42
C ARG A 77 11.90 3.72 4.53
N VAL A 78 11.58 3.08 3.41
CA VAL A 78 12.56 2.56 2.44
C VAL A 78 12.82 3.62 1.37
N PRO A 79 13.96 4.33 1.38
CA PRO A 79 14.22 5.46 0.47
C PRO A 79 14.16 5.08 -1.01
N GLU A 80 14.51 3.84 -1.34
CA GLU A 80 14.48 3.31 -2.70
C GLU A 80 13.05 3.23 -3.28
N LEU A 81 12.04 3.07 -2.42
CA LEU A 81 10.63 2.93 -2.80
C LEU A 81 9.87 4.27 -2.79
N GLN A 82 10.47 5.34 -2.28
CA GLN A 82 9.86 6.69 -2.24
C GLN A 82 9.72 7.34 -3.62
N ARG A 83 10.12 6.66 -4.70
CA ARG A 83 10.06 7.17 -6.07
C ARG A 83 8.65 7.17 -6.66
N ILE A 84 7.72 6.42 -6.08
CA ILE A 84 6.33 6.40 -6.54
C ILE A 84 5.58 7.60 -5.93
N PRO A 85 4.81 8.35 -6.73
CA PRO A 85 3.84 9.31 -6.20
C PRO A 85 2.91 8.64 -5.18
N ARG A 86 2.67 9.31 -4.04
CA ARG A 86 1.85 8.75 -2.94
C ARG A 86 0.45 8.36 -3.40
N ARG A 87 -0.15 9.18 -4.26
CA ARG A 87 -1.43 8.87 -4.90
C ARG A 87 -1.40 7.53 -5.62
N SER A 88 -0.43 7.32 -6.50
CA SER A 88 -0.31 6.08 -7.27
C SER A 88 -0.03 4.86 -6.39
N LEU A 89 0.67 5.04 -5.27
CA LEU A 89 0.85 3.98 -4.27
C LEU A 89 -0.50 3.59 -3.63
N VAL A 90 -1.30 4.57 -3.20
CA VAL A 90 -2.60 4.28 -2.59
C VAL A 90 -3.56 3.66 -3.60
N GLU A 91 -3.66 4.20 -4.82
CA GLU A 91 -4.48 3.63 -5.90
C GLU A 91 -4.13 2.16 -6.15
N MET A 92 -2.84 1.87 -6.30
CA MET A 92 -2.33 0.50 -6.48
C MET A 92 -2.69 -0.42 -5.30
N LEU A 93 -2.43 0.00 -4.07
CA LEU A 93 -2.72 -0.84 -2.90
C LEU A 93 -4.21 -1.12 -2.73
N CYS A 94 -5.04 -0.16 -3.15
CA CYS A 94 -6.48 -0.36 -3.22
C CYS A 94 -6.84 -1.41 -4.27
N GLU A 95 -6.31 -1.33 -5.49
CA GLU A 95 -6.56 -2.33 -6.54
C GLU A 95 -6.20 -3.77 -6.11
N TYR A 96 -5.16 -3.95 -5.28
CA TYR A 96 -4.74 -5.25 -4.76
C TYR A 96 -5.64 -5.86 -3.66
N ARG A 97 -6.45 -5.06 -2.96
CA ARG A 97 -7.19 -5.51 -1.75
C ARG A 97 -8.71 -5.33 -1.81
N ILE A 98 -9.28 -4.74 -2.85
CA ILE A 98 -10.73 -4.45 -2.91
C ILE A 98 -11.62 -5.71 -2.83
N THR A 99 -11.08 -6.91 -3.01
CA THR A 99 -11.85 -8.15 -2.80
C THR A 99 -12.15 -8.46 -1.33
N ASP A 100 -11.34 -7.97 -0.38
CA ASP A 100 -11.56 -8.16 1.06
C ASP A 100 -11.56 -6.82 1.83
N ARG A 101 -12.77 -6.43 2.23
CA ARG A 101 -13.16 -5.10 2.69
C ARG A 101 -12.47 -4.67 3.99
N SER A 102 -11.88 -3.47 3.99
CA SER A 102 -12.39 -2.35 4.80
C SER A 102 -11.95 -1.02 4.18
N TYR A 103 -12.91 -0.17 3.81
CA TYR A 103 -12.61 1.19 3.32
C TYR A 103 -11.97 2.04 4.44
N GLU A 104 -12.12 1.59 5.67
CA GLU A 104 -11.44 2.02 6.87
C GLU A 104 -9.91 1.81 6.78
N GLU A 105 -9.42 0.67 6.27
CA GLU A 105 -7.99 0.47 6.02
C GLU A 105 -7.46 1.44 4.95
N VAL A 106 -8.24 1.73 3.92
CA VAL A 106 -7.90 2.72 2.88
C VAL A 106 -7.84 4.13 3.49
N ALA A 107 -8.79 4.49 4.34
CA ALA A 107 -8.80 5.77 5.01
C ALA A 107 -7.66 5.93 6.03
N GLN A 108 -7.31 4.88 6.76
CA GLN A 108 -6.14 4.86 7.62
C GLN A 108 -4.85 4.95 6.82
N ALA A 109 -4.77 4.26 5.68
CA ALA A 109 -3.67 4.35 4.74
C ALA A 109 -3.47 5.79 4.25
N LEU A 110 -4.54 6.46 3.84
CA LEU A 110 -4.54 7.88 3.48
C LEU A 110 -4.08 8.76 4.65
N ASN A 111 -4.58 8.53 5.86
CA ASN A 111 -4.20 9.29 7.05
C ASN A 111 -2.68 9.17 7.35
N VAL A 112 -2.13 7.98 7.19
CA VAL A 112 -0.71 7.68 7.43
C VAL A 112 0.20 8.24 6.31
N THR A 113 -0.35 8.59 5.15
CA THR A 113 0.43 9.21 4.06
C THR A 113 0.75 10.70 4.26
N THR A 114 0.11 11.41 5.20
CA THR A 114 0.32 12.82 5.66
C THR A 114 0.60 13.92 4.62
N THR A 115 0.62 13.63 3.32
CA THR A 115 1.04 14.57 2.26
C THR A 115 0.04 14.65 1.10
N LEU A 116 -1.12 13.99 1.19
CA LEU A 116 -2.12 14.02 0.12
C LEU A 116 -2.96 15.29 0.22
N SER A 117 -3.21 15.92 -0.92
CA SER A 117 -4.15 17.05 -1.02
C SER A 117 -5.60 16.57 -0.94
N TYR A 118 -6.55 17.48 -0.69
CA TYR A 118 -7.99 17.14 -0.77
C TYR A 118 -8.39 16.64 -2.16
N GLU A 119 -7.78 17.17 -3.22
CA GLU A 119 -7.98 16.72 -4.59
C GLU A 119 -7.49 15.28 -4.80
N ASP A 120 -6.34 14.92 -4.24
CA ASP A 120 -5.80 13.55 -4.31
C ASP A 120 -6.72 12.57 -3.58
N ILE A 121 -7.19 12.94 -2.38
CA ILE A 121 -8.12 12.13 -1.60
C ILE A 121 -9.43 11.93 -2.38
N ALA A 122 -10.00 13.00 -2.94
CA ALA A 122 -11.21 12.93 -3.75
C ALA A 122 -11.01 12.06 -5.01
N ALA A 123 -9.85 12.16 -5.68
CA ALA A 123 -9.53 11.35 -6.84
C ALA A 123 -9.45 9.84 -6.51
N ILE A 124 -8.94 9.48 -5.33
CA ILE A 124 -8.88 8.10 -4.86
C ILE A 124 -10.29 7.54 -4.65
N PHE A 125 -11.20 8.29 -4.02
CA PHE A 125 -12.59 7.86 -3.83
C PHE A 125 -13.45 7.91 -5.11
N ARG A 126 -13.02 8.62 -6.16
CA ARG A 126 -13.64 8.55 -7.50
C ARG A 126 -13.30 7.26 -8.27
N ASN A 127 -12.21 6.56 -7.91
CA ASN A 127 -11.82 5.36 -8.61
C ASN A 127 -12.95 4.30 -8.43
N PRO A 128 -13.52 3.71 -9.49
CA PRO A 128 -14.69 2.82 -9.40
C PRO A 128 -14.63 1.70 -8.35
N PRO A 129 -13.49 1.01 -8.11
CA PRO A 129 -13.47 -0.05 -7.12
C PRO A 129 -13.46 0.52 -5.68
N LEU A 130 -13.27 1.84 -5.52
CA LEU A 130 -13.35 2.60 -4.28
C LEU A 130 -14.56 3.55 -4.19
N SER A 131 -15.39 3.59 -5.24
CA SER A 131 -16.59 4.41 -5.28
C SER A 131 -17.55 3.97 -4.19
N LEU A 132 -17.99 4.92 -3.37
CA LEU A 132 -18.87 4.70 -2.23
C LEU A 132 -20.09 5.62 -2.31
N PRO A 133 -21.25 5.18 -1.78
CA PRO A 133 -22.35 6.10 -1.51
C PRO A 133 -21.88 7.26 -0.63
N LEU A 134 -22.41 8.46 -0.91
CA LEU A 134 -21.99 9.70 -0.25
C LEU A 134 -22.05 9.61 1.28
N GLU A 135 -23.07 8.97 1.85
CA GLU A 135 -23.22 8.80 3.30
C GLU A 135 -22.09 7.95 3.90
N ARG A 136 -21.68 6.89 3.19
CA ARG A 136 -20.56 6.04 3.61
C ARG A 136 -19.24 6.77 3.50
N LEU A 137 -19.05 7.54 2.43
CA LEU A 137 -17.87 8.37 2.28
C LEU A 137 -17.77 9.39 3.42
N ILE A 138 -18.84 10.12 3.74
CA ILE A 138 -18.88 11.07 4.86
C ILE A 138 -18.53 10.39 6.18
N GLN A 139 -19.07 9.18 6.43
CA GLN A 139 -18.74 8.41 7.63
C GLN A 139 -17.24 8.11 7.71
N ILE A 140 -16.61 7.68 6.61
CA ILE A 140 -15.19 7.36 6.55
C ILE A 140 -14.31 8.61 6.69
N LEU A 141 -14.68 9.71 6.03
CA LEU A 141 -13.92 10.97 6.11
C LEU A 141 -13.89 11.49 7.56
N ARG A 142 -15.01 11.36 8.29
CA ARG A 142 -15.18 11.95 9.63
C ARG A 142 -14.88 10.99 10.79
N SER A 143 -14.92 9.68 10.57
CA SER A 143 -14.64 8.69 11.61
C SER A 143 -13.18 8.79 12.05
N PRO A 144 -12.89 8.71 13.36
CA PRO A 144 -11.53 8.67 13.86
C PRO A 144 -10.78 7.40 13.42
N GLU A 145 -11.51 6.32 13.13
CA GLU A 145 -10.97 5.09 12.52
C GLU A 145 -10.72 5.24 11.01
N GLY A 146 -11.20 6.32 10.38
CA GLY A 146 -10.95 6.68 8.99
C GLY A 146 -9.93 7.82 8.86
N LEU A 147 -10.35 8.95 8.29
CA LEU A 147 -9.48 10.13 8.14
C LEU A 147 -9.59 11.12 9.32
N GLY A 148 -10.61 11.00 10.17
CA GLY A 148 -10.79 11.85 11.35
C GLY A 148 -10.94 13.34 11.05
N LEU A 149 -11.44 13.70 9.87
CA LEU A 149 -11.49 15.07 9.39
C LEU A 149 -12.59 15.90 10.06
N SER A 150 -12.37 17.21 10.11
CA SER A 150 -13.43 18.15 10.48
C SER A 150 -14.56 18.13 9.43
N ALA A 151 -15.73 18.64 9.81
CA ALA A 151 -16.83 18.76 8.86
C ALA A 151 -16.47 19.63 7.65
N ASN A 152 -15.66 20.67 7.84
CA ASN A 152 -15.25 21.58 6.76
C ASN A 152 -14.26 20.89 5.82
N ASP A 153 -13.26 20.18 6.34
CA ASP A 153 -12.28 19.47 5.50
C ASP A 153 -12.94 18.33 4.72
N ALA A 154 -13.91 17.65 5.33
CA ALA A 154 -14.72 16.65 4.63
C ALA A 154 -15.52 17.30 3.49
N LEU A 155 -16.15 18.46 3.72
CA LEU A 155 -16.87 19.19 2.66
C LEU A 155 -15.96 19.63 1.53
N GLU A 156 -14.73 20.07 1.81
CA GLU A 156 -13.76 20.42 0.76
C GLU A 156 -13.41 19.21 -0.11
N ILE A 157 -13.19 18.02 0.48
CA ILE A 157 -12.98 16.79 -0.30
C ILE A 157 -14.21 16.46 -1.16
N LEU A 158 -15.41 16.57 -0.59
CA LEU A 158 -16.65 16.32 -1.33
C LEU A 158 -16.86 17.32 -2.48
N ALA A 159 -16.45 18.57 -2.33
CA ALA A 159 -16.52 19.58 -3.38
C ALA A 159 -15.61 19.26 -4.59
N HIS A 160 -14.60 18.42 -4.40
CA HIS A 160 -13.73 17.90 -5.46
C HIS A 160 -14.23 16.59 -6.08
N LEU A 161 -15.37 16.03 -5.63
CA LEU A 161 -16.06 14.92 -6.29
C LEU A 161 -16.94 15.48 -7.42
N ASP A 162 -17.07 14.73 -8.52
CA ASP A 162 -17.90 15.15 -9.65
C ASP A 162 -19.38 15.29 -9.24
N PRO A 163 -20.15 16.21 -9.84
CA PRO A 163 -21.55 16.47 -9.47
C PRO A 163 -22.47 15.23 -9.55
N GLU A 164 -22.13 14.26 -10.39
CA GLU A 164 -22.86 12.99 -10.55
C GLU A 164 -22.77 12.07 -9.31
N TYR A 165 -21.88 12.37 -8.35
CA TYR A 165 -21.82 11.69 -7.04
C TYR A 165 -22.80 12.26 -6.00
N CYS A 166 -23.49 13.36 -6.31
CA CYS A 166 -24.41 14.06 -5.42
C CYS A 166 -25.90 13.82 -5.75
N GLU A 167 -26.21 12.98 -6.75
CA GLU A 167 -27.57 12.60 -7.16
C GLU A 167 -28.03 11.26 -6.59
#